data_AF-A0A434ZEY4-F1
#
_entry.id   AF-A0A434ZEY4-F1
#
_cell.length_a   1.000
_cell.length_b   1.000
_cell.length_c   1.000
_cell.angle_alpha   90.00
_cell.angle_beta   90.00
_cell.angle_gamma   90.00
#
_symmetry.space_group_name_H-M   'P 1'
#
loop_
_entity.id
_entity.type
_entity.pdbx_description
1 polymer ?
#
loop_
_entity_poly.entity_id
_entity_poly.type
_entity_poly.pdbx_seq_one_letter_code
_entity_poly.pdbx_strand_id
1 'polypeptide(L)'
;MKGLTDPRLYKDKYVQHFHPVFKDFRRRNVRPMVTREIIAEHAANPLGLRPDFHSLQLQYVLAYFRTISEEAMYLPIELPNNWGFSIVAAAQGRPPKVLCEEIYPTVDAARHAIFLKRVAELEVENVEEEADV
;
A
#
# COMPACT_ATOMS: atom_id res chain seq x y z
N MET A 1 42.98 20.49 9.46
CA MET A 1 41.79 19.62 9.53
C MET A 1 41.81 18.69 8.33
N LYS A 2 41.76 17.36 8.53
CA LYS A 2 41.50 16.43 7.42
C LYS A 2 40.08 16.73 6.93
N GLY A 3 39.96 17.22 5.69
CA GLY A 3 38.68 17.55 5.06
C GLY A 3 37.88 16.31 4.64
N LEU A 4 36.78 16.54 3.91
CA LEU A 4 36.07 15.48 3.19
C LEU A 4 37.05 14.81 2.22
N THR A 5 37.32 13.53 2.43
CA THR A 5 38.37 12.78 1.69
C THR A 5 37.84 11.56 0.95
N ASP A 6 36.77 10.94 1.43
CA ASP A 6 36.12 9.81 0.76
C ASP A 6 34.59 9.97 0.82
N PRO A 7 33.91 10.17 -0.33
CA PRO A 7 32.46 10.31 -0.37
C PRO A 7 31.71 9.04 0.08
N ARG A 8 32.33 7.86 0.03
CA ARG A 8 31.70 6.57 0.40
C ARG A 8 31.50 6.43 1.91
N LEU A 9 32.27 7.18 2.70
CA LEU A 9 32.14 7.21 4.15
C LEU A 9 30.89 7.99 4.59
N TYR A 10 30.32 8.80 3.71
CA TYR A 10 29.12 9.59 3.99
C TYR A 10 27.89 8.81 3.53
N LYS A 11 27.00 8.53 4.49
CA LYS A 11 25.70 7.93 4.22
C LYS A 11 24.65 9.02 4.07
N ASP A 12 23.64 8.74 3.27
CA ASP A 12 22.46 9.59 3.20
C ASP A 12 21.70 9.49 4.54
N LYS A 13 21.76 10.58 5.30
CA LYS A 13 21.10 10.69 6.61
C LYS A 13 19.57 10.74 6.48
N TYR A 14 19.02 11.16 5.34
CA TYR A 14 17.58 11.13 5.11
C TYR A 14 17.08 9.70 5.03
N VAL A 15 17.74 8.87 4.22
CA VAL A 15 17.41 7.45 4.09
C VAL A 15 17.65 6.71 5.41
N GLN A 16 18.77 7.00 6.09
CA GLN A 16 19.13 6.26 7.30
C GLN A 16 18.31 6.66 8.55
N HIS A 17 17.92 7.93 8.68
CA HIS A 17 17.30 8.43 9.92
C HIS A 17 15.89 9.00 9.71
N PHE A 18 15.67 9.80 8.67
CA PHE A 18 14.40 10.49 8.49
C PHE A 18 13.31 9.57 7.91
N HIS A 19 13.60 8.82 6.85
CA HIS A 19 12.62 7.94 6.18
C HIS A 19 12.01 6.90 7.12
N PRO A 20 12.78 6.18 7.97
CA PRO A 20 12.21 5.20 8.89
C PRO A 20 11.26 5.84 9.90
N VAL A 21 11.68 6.94 10.53
CA VAL A 21 10.86 7.68 11.50
C VAL A 21 9.60 8.25 10.86
N PHE A 22 9.71 8.78 9.65
CA PHE A 22 8.57 9.31 8.92
C PHE A 22 7.60 8.22 8.46
N LYS A 23 8.10 7.07 8.00
CA LYS A 23 7.28 5.90 7.62
C LYS A 23 6.47 5.41 8.82
N ASP A 24 7.13 5.23 9.96
CA ASP A 24 6.52 4.82 11.22
C ASP A 24 5.49 5.84 11.72
N PHE A 25 5.82 7.14 11.71
CA PHE A 25 4.87 8.19 12.05
C PHE A 25 3.61 8.13 11.16
N ARG A 26 3.76 7.99 9.84
CA ARG A 26 2.60 7.87 8.94
C ARG A 26 1.76 6.62 9.24
N ARG A 27 2.40 5.49 9.53
CA ARG A 27 1.71 4.24 9.92
C ARG A 27 0.88 4.42 11.18
N ARG A 28 1.47 4.95 12.25
CA ARG A 28 0.77 5.19 13.52
C ARG A 28 -0.44 6.12 13.39
N ASN A 29 -0.38 7.09 12.49
CA ASN A 29 -1.50 8.00 12.23
C ASN A 29 -2.60 7.37 11.37
N VAL A 30 -2.25 6.55 10.38
CA VAL A 30 -3.24 5.96 9.45
C VAL A 30 -3.91 4.72 10.03
N ARG A 31 -3.20 3.91 10.82
CA ARG A 31 -3.74 2.69 11.44
C ARG A 31 -5.09 2.90 12.15
N PRO A 32 -5.25 3.84 13.10
CA PRO A 32 -6.53 4.02 13.79
C PRO A 32 -7.66 4.49 12.87
N MET A 33 -7.34 4.98 11.67
CA MET A 33 -8.35 5.37 10.67
C MET A 33 -8.94 4.16 9.93
N VAL A 34 -8.30 2.99 9.97
CA VAL A 34 -8.79 1.77 9.31
C VAL A 34 -9.81 1.08 10.21
N THR A 35 -11.06 1.50 10.11
CA THR A 35 -12.17 0.89 10.86
C THR A 35 -13.03 -0.03 9.98
N ARG A 36 -13.92 -0.81 10.59
CA ARG A 36 -14.86 -1.67 9.84
C ARG A 36 -15.76 -0.86 8.90
N GLU A 37 -16.13 0.35 9.32
CA GLU A 37 -16.95 1.27 8.55
C GLU A 37 -16.20 1.75 7.30
N ILE A 38 -14.92 2.09 7.42
CA ILE A 38 -14.08 2.50 6.29
C ILE A 38 -13.83 1.34 5.32
N ILE A 39 -13.66 0.13 5.84
CA ILE A 39 -13.55 -1.08 5.00
C ILE A 39 -14.86 -1.30 4.23
N ALA A 40 -16.01 -1.19 4.89
CA ALA A 40 -17.32 -1.35 4.25
C ALA A 40 -17.62 -0.23 3.24
N GLU A 41 -17.23 1.02 3.55
CA GLU A 41 -17.34 2.17 2.65
C GLU A 41 -16.57 1.91 1.35
N HIS A 42 -15.30 1.49 1.46
CA HIS A 42 -14.52 1.14 0.29
C HIS A 42 -15.08 -0.07 -0.45
N ALA A 43 -15.64 -1.07 0.25
CA ALA A 43 -16.24 -2.24 -0.40
C ALA A 43 -17.45 -1.86 -1.27
N ALA A 44 -18.27 -0.93 -0.80
CA ALA A 44 -19.47 -0.47 -1.51
C ALA A 44 -19.14 0.35 -2.77
N ASN A 45 -18.10 1.20 -2.72
CA ASN A 45 -17.70 2.05 -3.83
C ASN A 45 -16.17 2.22 -3.90
N PRO A 46 -15.41 1.23 -4.40
CA PRO A 46 -13.94 1.30 -4.44
C PRO A 46 -13.39 2.48 -5.26
N LEU A 47 -14.11 2.90 -6.32
CA LEU A 47 -13.67 4.00 -7.17
C LEU A 47 -14.05 5.39 -6.61
N GLY A 48 -15.03 5.46 -5.71
CA GLY A 48 -15.56 6.72 -5.18
C GLY A 48 -16.35 7.50 -6.23
N LEU A 49 -17.07 6.80 -7.12
CA LEU A 49 -17.93 7.43 -8.13
C LEU A 49 -19.12 8.12 -7.48
N ARG A 50 -19.64 9.15 -8.15
CA ARG A 50 -20.88 9.83 -7.75
C ARG A 50 -22.07 8.84 -7.67
N PRO A 51 -23.03 9.06 -6.77
CA PRO A 51 -23.21 10.27 -5.94
C PRO A 51 -22.39 10.29 -4.65
N ASP A 52 -21.96 9.13 -4.16
CA ASP A 52 -21.36 8.98 -2.82
C ASP A 52 -19.83 8.97 -2.90
N PHE A 53 -19.23 10.16 -2.75
CA PHE A 53 -17.78 10.30 -2.65
C PHE A 53 -17.24 9.67 -1.37
N HIS A 54 -15.98 9.24 -1.42
CA HIS A 54 -15.26 8.78 -0.24
C HIS A 54 -15.23 9.84 0.85
N SER A 55 -15.43 9.40 2.08
CA SER A 55 -15.20 10.16 3.30
C SER A 55 -13.77 10.67 3.35
N LEU A 56 -13.55 11.79 4.06
CA LEU A 56 -12.21 12.34 4.25
C LEU A 56 -11.26 11.31 4.87
N GLN A 57 -11.77 10.50 5.79
CA GLN A 57 -11.00 9.45 6.45
C GLN A 57 -10.54 8.38 5.45
N LEU A 58 -11.44 7.85 4.60
CA LEU A 58 -11.06 6.90 3.55
C LEU A 58 -10.08 7.53 2.55
N GLN A 59 -10.26 8.80 2.19
CA GLN A 59 -9.32 9.51 1.31
C GLN A 59 -7.91 9.59 1.91
N TYR A 60 -7.76 9.85 3.21
CA TYR A 60 -6.45 9.85 3.86
C TYR A 60 -5.80 8.47 3.87
N VAL A 61 -6.58 7.41 4.16
CA VAL A 61 -6.10 6.02 4.11
C VAL A 61 -5.63 5.66 2.69
N LEU A 62 -6.42 6.01 1.67
CA LEU A 62 -6.06 5.76 0.27
C LEU A 62 -4.83 6.56 -0.17
N ALA A 63 -4.70 7.82 0.26
CA ALA A 63 -3.53 8.65 -0.02
C ALA A 63 -2.27 8.03 0.60
N TYR A 64 -2.38 7.45 1.80
CA TYR A 64 -1.31 6.67 2.38
C TYR A 64 -0.94 5.48 1.49
N PHE A 65 -1.87 4.55 1.24
CA PHE A 65 -1.59 3.33 0.47
C PHE A 65 -1.05 3.57 -0.94
N ARG A 66 -1.49 4.64 -1.61
CA ARG A 66 -1.04 5.00 -2.97
C ARG A 66 0.40 5.55 -3.01
N THR A 67 1.00 5.87 -1.87
CA THR A 67 2.36 6.49 -1.79
C THR A 67 3.44 5.57 -1.21
N ILE A 68 3.09 4.38 -0.73
CA ILE A 68 4.04 3.48 -0.02
C ILE A 68 4.94 2.71 -0.99
N SER A 69 4.55 2.56 -2.26
CA SER A 69 5.17 1.58 -3.14
C SER A 69 6.47 2.07 -3.78
N GLU A 70 7.60 1.88 -3.09
CA GLU A 70 8.92 1.87 -3.73
C GLU A 70 9.26 0.49 -4.34
N GLU A 71 8.70 -0.60 -3.80
CA GLU A 71 9.11 -1.97 -4.17
C GLU A 71 8.16 -2.70 -5.14
N ALA A 72 6.83 -2.56 -4.97
CA ALA A 72 5.84 -3.18 -5.87
C ALA A 72 4.45 -2.54 -5.78
N MET A 73 3.93 -2.12 -6.93
CA MET A 73 2.57 -1.61 -7.10
C MET A 73 1.60 -2.77 -7.33
N TYR A 74 0.49 -2.77 -6.60
CA TYR A 74 -0.58 -3.74 -6.80
C TYR A 74 -1.60 -3.21 -7.80
N LEU A 75 -1.90 -4.02 -8.82
CA LEU A 75 -2.77 -3.63 -9.92
C LEU A 75 -3.77 -4.74 -10.22
N PRO A 76 -5.06 -4.41 -10.45
CA PRO A 76 -6.00 -5.37 -11.00
C PRO A 76 -5.68 -5.55 -12.50
N ILE A 77 -5.69 -6.80 -12.97
CA ILE A 77 -5.55 -7.15 -14.38
C ILE A 77 -6.77 -7.94 -14.84
N GLU A 78 -7.21 -7.70 -16.06
CA GLU A 78 -8.25 -8.52 -16.69
C GLU A 78 -7.62 -9.82 -17.22
N LEU A 79 -8.27 -10.94 -16.94
CA LEU A 79 -7.86 -12.25 -17.45
C LEU A 79 -8.38 -12.47 -18.86
N PRO A 80 -7.67 -13.25 -19.71
CA PRO A 80 -8.14 -13.60 -21.04
C PRO A 80 -9.55 -14.22 -21.03
N ASN A 81 -10.28 -14.04 -22.12
CA ASN A 81 -11.62 -14.62 -22.32
C ASN A 81 -12.68 -14.18 -21.28
N ASN A 82 -12.54 -12.98 -20.71
CA ASN A 82 -13.46 -12.42 -19.70
C ASN A 82 -13.67 -13.34 -18.49
N TRP A 83 -12.65 -14.10 -18.07
CA TRP A 83 -12.75 -14.93 -16.88
C TRP A 83 -12.85 -14.14 -15.58
N GLY A 84 -12.56 -12.84 -15.62
CA GLY A 84 -12.62 -11.93 -14.49
C GLY A 84 -11.32 -11.17 -14.34
N PHE A 85 -10.98 -10.84 -13.10
CA PHE A 85 -9.81 -10.03 -12.75
C PHE A 85 -8.92 -10.78 -11.77
N SER A 86 -7.62 -10.56 -11.85
CA SER A 86 -6.63 -11.01 -10.87
C SER A 86 -5.79 -9.82 -10.38
N ILE A 87 -4.92 -10.04 -9.40
CA ILE A 87 -4.05 -9.01 -8.82
C ILE A 87 -2.60 -9.36 -9.15
N VAL A 88 -1.87 -8.37 -9.70
CA VAL A 88 -0.43 -8.47 -9.92
C VAL A 88 0.34 -7.48 -9.06
N ALA A 89 1.55 -7.87 -8.68
CA ALA A 89 2.59 -6.99 -8.19
C ALA A 89 3.51 -6.60 -9.35
N ALA A 90 3.56 -5.31 -9.66
CA ALA A 90 4.43 -4.74 -10.68
C ALA A 90 5.53 -3.92 -10.01
N ALA A 91 6.78 -4.13 -10.42
CA ALA A 91 7.93 -3.35 -9.98
C ALA A 91 8.69 -2.85 -11.21
N GLN A 92 9.30 -1.68 -11.11
CA GLN A 92 10.03 -1.11 -12.24
C GLN A 92 11.18 -2.04 -12.67
N GLY A 93 11.25 -2.33 -13.96
CA GLY A 93 12.30 -3.21 -14.53
C GLY A 93 12.13 -4.71 -14.24
N ARG A 94 11.01 -5.13 -13.62
CA ARG A 94 10.71 -6.56 -13.38
C ARG A 94 9.38 -6.94 -14.03
N PRO A 95 9.25 -8.18 -14.55
CA PRO A 95 7.96 -8.65 -15.05
C PRO A 95 6.94 -8.69 -13.89
N PRO A 96 5.66 -8.33 -14.15
CA PRO A 96 4.64 -8.37 -13.12
C PRO A 96 4.43 -9.81 -12.64
N LYS A 97 4.30 -9.98 -11.33
CA LYS A 97 4.04 -11.28 -10.70
C LYS A 97 2.58 -11.35 -10.27
N VAL A 98 1.87 -12.39 -10.67
CA VAL A 98 0.53 -12.69 -10.15
C VAL A 98 0.66 -12.98 -8.66
N LEU A 99 -0.06 -12.24 -7.83
CA LEU A 99 0.00 -12.37 -6.37
C LEU A 99 -0.94 -13.45 -5.84
N CYS A 100 -1.99 -13.74 -6.59
CA CYS A 100 -3.11 -14.52 -6.13
C CYS A 100 -3.75 -15.28 -7.30
N GLU A 101 -4.04 -16.56 -7.10
CA GLU A 101 -4.80 -17.38 -8.07
C GLU A 101 -6.31 -17.12 -8.01
N GLU A 102 -6.77 -16.37 -7.02
CA GLU A 102 -8.17 -15.97 -6.91
C GLU A 102 -8.58 -15.07 -8.09
N ILE A 103 -9.77 -15.34 -8.59
CA ILE A 103 -10.38 -14.63 -9.69
C ILE A 103 -11.54 -13.80 -9.14
N TYR A 104 -11.45 -12.50 -9.33
CA TYR A 104 -12.47 -11.55 -8.93
C TYR A 104 -13.44 -11.33 -10.09
N PRO A 105 -14.76 -11.33 -9.85
CA PRO A 105 -15.76 -11.19 -10.91
C PRO A 105 -15.78 -9.78 -11.52
N THR A 106 -15.30 -8.77 -10.79
CA THR A 106 -15.27 -7.37 -11.24
C THR A 106 -13.95 -6.71 -10.86
N VAL A 107 -13.59 -5.65 -11.59
CA VAL A 107 -12.42 -4.82 -11.27
C VAL A 107 -12.54 -4.19 -9.88
N ASP A 108 -13.76 -3.87 -9.44
CA ASP A 108 -14.03 -3.28 -8.13
C ASP A 108 -13.81 -4.27 -6.99
N ALA A 109 -14.19 -5.53 -7.18
CA ALA A 109 -13.85 -6.60 -6.25
C ALA A 109 -12.32 -6.76 -6.14
N ALA A 110 -11.60 -6.73 -7.25
CA ALA A 110 -10.13 -6.78 -7.24
C ALA A 110 -9.51 -5.56 -6.56
N ARG A 111 -10.04 -4.35 -6.79
CA ARG A 111 -9.59 -3.11 -6.11
C ARG A 111 -9.80 -3.20 -4.60
N HIS A 112 -10.94 -3.71 -4.16
CA HIS A 112 -11.19 -3.90 -2.73
C HIS A 112 -10.29 -4.97 -2.11
N ALA A 113 -10.03 -6.07 -2.82
CA ALA A 113 -9.07 -7.07 -2.38
C ALA A 113 -7.63 -6.50 -2.25
N ILE A 114 -7.20 -5.63 -3.17
CA ILE A 114 -5.94 -4.89 -3.04
C ILE A 114 -5.94 -4.02 -1.77
N PHE A 115 -7.04 -3.31 -1.50
CA PHE A 115 -7.19 -2.50 -0.29
C PHE A 115 -7.07 -3.35 0.98
N LEU A 116 -7.77 -4.48 1.05
CA LEU A 116 -7.68 -5.42 2.18
C LEU A 116 -6.26 -5.97 2.37
N LYS A 117 -5.56 -6.28 1.27
CA LYS A 117 -4.16 -6.72 1.34
C LYS A 117 -3.25 -5.65 1.94
N ARG A 118 -3.44 -4.38 1.58
CA ARG A 118 -2.69 -3.25 2.17
C ARG A 118 -3.02 -3.02 3.64
N VAL A 119 -4.28 -3.23 4.02
CA VAL A 119 -4.68 -3.20 5.44
C VAL A 119 -3.98 -4.33 6.20
N ALA A 120 -3.97 -5.55 5.68
CA ALA A 120 -3.28 -6.67 6.32
C ALA A 120 -1.76 -6.43 6.45
N GLU A 121 -1.11 -5.87 5.42
CA GLU A 121 0.31 -5.48 5.48
C GLU A 121 0.57 -4.42 6.56
N LEU A 122 -0.33 -3.43 6.70
CA LEU A 122 -0.25 -2.42 7.75
C LEU A 122 -0.35 -3.02 9.16
N GLU A 123 -1.10 -4.13 9.33
CA GLU A 123 -1.22 -4.83 10.60
C GLU A 123 -0.05 -5.79 10.87
N VAL A 124 0.44 -6.53 9.87
CA VAL A 124 1.55 -7.49 10.03
C VAL A 124 2.87 -6.79 10.36
N GLU A 125 3.17 -5.66 9.70
CA GLU A 125 4.37 -4.88 10.02
C GLU A 125 4.34 -4.37 11.49
N ASN A 126 3.20 -4.38 12.20
CA ASN A 126 3.16 -4.04 13.63
C ASN A 126 3.56 -5.21 14.53
N VAL A 127 3.24 -6.45 14.13
CA VAL A 127 3.52 -7.64 14.95
C VAL A 127 5.02 -7.94 14.96
N GLU A 128 5.71 -7.72 13.84
CA GLU A 128 7.18 -7.83 13.78
C GLU A 128 7.86 -6.76 14.66
N GLU A 129 7.29 -5.55 14.75
CA GLU A 129 7.81 -4.47 15.60
C GLU A 129 7.54 -4.70 17.10
N GLU A 130 6.41 -5.29 17.49
CA GLU A 130 6.11 -5.65 18.89
C GLU A 130 6.91 -6.89 19.37
N ALA A 131 7.33 -7.77 18.45
CA ALA A 131 8.13 -8.95 18.77
C ALA A 131 9.63 -8.65 18.98
N ASP A 132 10.11 -7.49 18.50
CA ASP A 132 11.50 -7.03 18.62
C ASP A 132 11.73 -6.07 19.82
N VAL A 133 10.74 -5.92 20.72
CA VAL A 133 10.80 -5.06 21.94
C VAL A 133 10.79 -5.87 23.23
#